data_AF-A0AAW9V585-F1
#
_entry.id   AF-A0AAW9V585-F1
#
_cell.length_a   1.000
_cell.length_b   1.000
_cell.length_c   1.000
_cell.angle_alpha   90.00
_cell.angle_beta   90.00
_cell.angle_gamma   90.00
#
_symmetry.space_group_name_H-M   'P 1'
#
loop_
_entity.id
_entity.type
_entity.pdbx_description
1 polymer ?
#
loop_
_entity_poly.entity_id
_entity_poly.type
_entity_poly.pdbx_seq_one_letter_code
_entity_poly.pdbx_strand_id
1 'polypeptide(L)' 'MPRRSILSAAERESLLALPDTKDELIRHYTFSESDLSIIRQRRGP' A
#
# COMPACT_ATOMS: atom_id res chain seq x y z
N MET A 1 -33.25 7.95 -0.26
CA MET A 1 -32.43 7.21 -1.26
C MET A 1 -31.48 6.29 -0.51
N PRO A 2 -31.66 4.95 -0.55
CA PRO A 2 -30.74 4.05 0.13
C PRO A 2 -29.37 4.08 -0.57
N ARG A 3 -28.28 4.25 0.20
CA ARG A 3 -26.92 4.16 -0.34
C ARG A 3 -26.66 2.70 -0.72
N ARG A 4 -26.62 2.41 -2.01
CA ARG A 4 -26.15 1.11 -2.51
C ARG A 4 -24.63 1.07 -2.31
N SER A 5 -24.14 0.04 -1.62
CA SER A 5 -22.72 -0.24 -1.60
C SER A 5 -22.28 -0.62 -3.01
N ILE A 6 -21.20 -0.01 -3.50
CA ILE A 6 -20.60 -0.32 -4.80
C ILE A 6 -19.81 -1.62 -4.71
N LEU A 7 -19.23 -1.90 -3.54
CA LEU A 7 -18.46 -3.10 -3.27
C LEU A 7 -19.30 -4.14 -2.53
N SER A 8 -19.12 -5.39 -2.89
CA SER A 8 -19.46 -6.54 -2.07
C SER A 8 -18.62 -6.56 -0.78
N ALA A 9 -19.02 -7.39 0.18
CA ALA A 9 -18.28 -7.57 1.42
C ALA A 9 -16.84 -8.07 1.16
N ALA A 10 -16.69 -9.03 0.24
CA ALA A 10 -15.39 -9.60 -0.13
C ALA A 10 -14.47 -8.58 -0.83
N GLU A 11 -15.01 -7.77 -1.74
CA GLU A 11 -14.23 -6.71 -2.39
C GLU A 11 -13.77 -5.64 -1.39
N ARG A 12 -14.63 -5.29 -0.44
CA ARG A 12 -14.26 -4.37 0.64
C ARG A 12 -13.18 -4.95 1.55
N GLU A 13 -13.29 -6.24 1.89
CA GLU A 13 -12.30 -6.93 2.71
C GLU A 13 -10.94 -7.00 2.01
N SER A 14 -10.92 -7.37 0.72
CA SER A 14 -9.70 -7.39 -0.09
C SER A 14 -9.06 -6.00 -0.22
N LEU A 15 -9.85 -4.94 -0.35
CA LEU A 15 -9.32 -3.56 -0.41
C LEU A 15 -8.63 -3.13 0.89
N LEU A 16 -9.10 -3.63 2.03
CA LEU A 16 -8.56 -3.31 3.35
C LEU A 16 -7.52 -4.32 3.83
N ALA A 17 -7.33 -5.42 3.10
CA ALA A 17 -6.35 -6.43 3.41
C ALA A 17 -4.94 -5.85 3.28
N LEU A 18 -4.08 -6.20 4.24
CA LEU A 18 -2.67 -5.91 4.14
C LEU A 18 -2.01 -6.92 3.19
N PRO A 19 -1.00 -6.51 2.41
CA PRO A 19 -0.17 -7.44 1.64
C PRO A 19 0.44 -8.51 2.55
N ASP A 20 0.19 -9.79 2.27
CA ASP A 20 0.72 -10.91 3.06
C ASP A 20 1.77 -11.73 2.30
N THR A 21 1.85 -11.54 0.98
CA THR A 21 2.88 -12.15 0.14
C THR A 21 4.11 -11.26 -0.01
N LYS A 22 5.27 -11.89 -0.21
CA LYS A 22 6.52 -11.15 -0.46
C LYS A 22 6.45 -10.29 -1.72
N ASP A 23 5.83 -10.80 -2.78
CA ASP A 23 5.73 -10.09 -4.05
C ASP A 23 4.86 -8.84 -3.93
N GLU A 24 3.76 -8.90 -3.19
CA GLU A 24 2.92 -7.73 -2.91
C GLU A 24 3.63 -6.74 -1.99
N LEU A 25 4.35 -7.21 -0.97
CA LEU A 25 5.16 -6.34 -0.12
C LEU A 25 6.21 -5.58 -0.93
N ILE A 26 6.93 -6.26 -1.85
CA ILE A 26 7.87 -5.62 -2.77
C ILE A 26 7.13 -4.59 -3.63
N ARG A 27 5.99 -4.97 -4.23
CA ARG A 27 5.22 -4.06 -5.10
C ARG A 27 4.75 -2.79 -4.38
N HIS A 28 4.31 -2.90 -3.13
CA HIS A 28 3.70 -1.79 -2.40
C HIS A 28 4.68 -0.97 -1.58
N TYR A 29 5.83 -1.52 -1.19
CA TYR A 29 6.76 -0.89 -0.26
C TYR A 29 8.20 -0.74 -0.76
N THR A 30 8.48 -1.06 -2.03
CA THR A 30 9.81 -0.77 -2.61
C THR A 30 9.97 0.72 -2.86
N PHE A 31 11.00 1.29 -2.24
CA PHE A 31 11.38 2.68 -2.46
C PHE A 31 12.03 2.88 -3.83
N SER A 32 11.63 3.96 -4.51
CA SER A 32 12.34 4.45 -5.69
C SER A 32 13.69 5.07 -5.30
N GLU A 33 14.55 5.32 -6.29
CA GLU A 33 15.81 6.02 -6.05
C GLU A 33 15.60 7.42 -5.44
N SER A 34 14.56 8.13 -5.85
CA SER A 34 14.20 9.44 -5.26
C SER A 34 13.77 9.31 -3.81
N ASP A 35 12.97 8.30 -3.47
CA ASP A 35 12.55 8.06 -2.09
C ASP A 35 13.76 7.76 -1.20
N LEU A 36 14.68 6.91 -1.69
CA LEU A 36 15.92 6.57 -0.99
C LEU A 36 16.83 7.77 -0.80
N SER A 37 16.91 8.68 -1.77
CA SER A 37 17.66 9.93 -1.66
C SER A 37 17.13 10.79 -0.50
N ILE A 38 15.80 10.97 -0.41
CA ILE A 38 15.15 11.71 0.67
C ILE A 38 15.40 11.04 2.03
N ILE A 39 15.27 9.72 2.11
CA ILE A 39 15.52 8.97 3.35
C ILE A 39 16.95 9.17 3.84
N ARG A 40 17.94 9.06 2.95
CA ARG A 40 19.36 9.25 3.29
C ARG A 40 19.63 10.68 3.77
N GLN A 41 19.05 11.68 3.11
CA GLN A 41 19.20 13.07 3.52
C GLN A 41 18.64 13.34 4.92
N ARG A 42 17.51 12.71 5.28
CA ARG A 42 16.84 12.94 6.57
C ARG A 42 17.38 12.10 7.72
N ARG A 43 17.91 10.90 7.45
CA ARG A 43 18.41 10.00 8.49
C ARG A 43 19.78 10.38 9.04
N GLY A 44 20.52 11.26 8.36
CA GLY A 44 21.89 11.61 8.73
C GLY A 44 22.87 10.47 8.41
N PRO A 45 24.19 10.72 8.58
CA PRO A 45 25.21 9.69 8.48
C PRO A 45 25.04 8.57 9.52
#